data_AF-A0A959V0R6-F1
#
_entry.id   AF-A0A959V0R6-F1
#
_cell.length_a   1.000
_cell.length_b   1.000
_cell.length_c   1.000
_cell.angle_alpha   90.00
_cell.angle_beta   90.00
_cell.angle_gamma   90.00
#
_symmetry.space_group_name_H-M   'P 1'
#
loop_
_entity.id
_entity.type
_entity.pdbx_description
1 polymer ?
#
loop_
_entity_poly.entity_id
_entity_poly.type
_entity_poly.pdbx_seq_one_letter_code
_entity_poly.pdbx_strand_id
1 'polypeptide(L)'
;AGLNVLEGPNEYGKTTLTQALWHALHTPTNLTPSKLRKAVGDWFPLPDGDHARVTLVFEAGGHRWTLEKTWGAGGASRLQADGVPVIADAGRVQQRLNELLRLNEATWGQVLFTGQAQLAGTISALRDNGGQLDEVHALLKGAAAVPGDIPAERLQAALDEELEGHFSRWDRDRNGPEGGRGITNPWKNKLGRQVEAWYTMERARAEHQRVLQYEQDLDAVNARIRELTEAMAADAAFVQEGKGLRQGLGRRGEL
;
A
#
# COMPACT_ATOMS: atom_id res chain seq x y z
N ALA A 1 -7.76 8.66 -27.89
CA ALA A 1 -8.74 8.36 -26.82
C ALA A 1 -8.01 8.42 -25.47
N GLY A 2 -8.67 8.91 -24.42
CA GLY A 2 -8.08 9.08 -23.07
C GLY A 2 -8.65 8.10 -22.05
N LEU A 3 -8.62 8.48 -20.76
CA LEU A 3 -9.18 7.71 -19.65
C LEU A 3 -10.72 7.74 -19.66
N ASN A 4 -11.35 6.57 -19.59
CA ASN A 4 -12.80 6.43 -19.45
C ASN A 4 -13.12 5.86 -18.06
N VAL A 5 -13.84 6.63 -17.24
CA VAL A 5 -14.23 6.23 -15.87
C VAL A 5 -15.67 5.74 -15.86
N LEU A 6 -15.89 4.55 -15.30
CA LEU A 6 -17.20 3.95 -15.07
C LEU A 6 -17.47 3.93 -13.56
N GLU A 7 -18.28 4.86 -13.08
CA GLU A 7 -18.69 4.96 -11.68
C GLU A 7 -20.12 4.44 -11.49
N GLY A 8 -20.35 3.76 -10.36
CA GLY A 8 -21.67 3.28 -9.96
C GLY A 8 -21.58 2.51 -8.64
N PRO A 9 -22.71 2.20 -7.99
CA PRO A 9 -22.75 1.35 -6.80
C PRO A 9 -22.15 -0.05 -7.05
N ASN A 10 -21.94 -0.83 -5.98
CA ASN A 10 -21.69 -2.26 -6.14
C ASN A 10 -22.90 -2.92 -6.83
N GLU A 11 -22.65 -4.00 -7.59
CA GLU A 11 -23.68 -4.77 -8.30
C GLU A 11 -24.38 -4.06 -9.48
N TYR A 12 -23.95 -2.85 -9.85
CA TYR A 12 -24.48 -2.09 -11.00
C TYR A 12 -23.99 -2.58 -12.38
N GLY A 13 -23.50 -3.82 -12.49
CA GLY A 13 -23.10 -4.41 -13.77
C GLY A 13 -21.74 -3.97 -14.32
N LYS A 14 -20.88 -3.30 -13.54
CA LYS A 14 -19.51 -2.92 -13.95
C LYS A 14 -18.68 -4.13 -14.38
N THR A 15 -18.69 -5.19 -13.56
CA THR A 15 -18.02 -6.47 -13.90
C THR A 15 -18.67 -7.13 -15.11
N THR A 16 -20.00 -7.03 -15.24
CA THR A 16 -20.75 -7.56 -16.39
C THR A 16 -20.29 -6.93 -17.69
N LEU A 17 -19.99 -5.63 -17.72
CA LEU A 17 -19.47 -4.95 -18.91
C LEU A 17 -18.09 -5.51 -19.32
N THR A 18 -17.17 -5.66 -18.37
CA THR A 18 -15.83 -6.21 -18.66
C THR A 18 -15.93 -7.65 -19.16
N GLN A 19 -16.83 -8.44 -18.58
CA GLN A 19 -17.08 -9.83 -19.00
C GLN A 19 -17.74 -9.89 -20.38
N ALA A 20 -18.67 -8.98 -20.69
CA ALA A 20 -19.27 -8.88 -22.02
C ALA A 20 -18.22 -8.57 -23.10
N LEU A 21 -17.27 -7.67 -22.80
CA LEU A 21 -16.16 -7.35 -23.70
C LEU A 21 -15.25 -8.57 -23.91
N TRP A 22 -14.89 -9.27 -22.83
CA TRP A 22 -14.09 -10.48 -22.92
C TRP A 22 -14.74 -11.58 -23.75
N HIS A 23 -16.01 -11.89 -23.48
CA HIS A 23 -16.74 -12.90 -24.22
C HIS A 23 -16.90 -12.51 -25.69
N ALA A 24 -17.17 -11.24 -26.00
CA ALA A 24 -17.22 -10.76 -27.37
C ALA A 24 -15.92 -11.03 -28.14
N LEU A 25 -14.77 -10.77 -27.52
CA LEU A 25 -13.48 -10.94 -28.18
C LEU A 25 -13.04 -12.40 -28.29
N HIS A 26 -13.23 -13.21 -27.23
CA HIS A 26 -12.55 -14.50 -27.11
C HIS A 26 -13.48 -15.72 -27.12
N THR A 27 -14.76 -15.55 -26.80
CA THR A 27 -15.69 -16.69 -26.74
C THR A 27 -16.37 -16.89 -28.10
N PRO A 28 -16.14 -18.04 -28.79
CA PRO A 28 -16.84 -18.33 -30.04
C PRO A 28 -18.31 -18.66 -29.76
N THR A 29 -19.17 -18.58 -30.78
CA THR A 29 -20.62 -18.82 -30.61
C THR A 29 -21.05 -20.24 -30.99
N ASN A 30 -20.20 -21.02 -31.67
CA ASN A 30 -20.44 -22.40 -32.07
C ASN A 30 -20.08 -23.43 -30.97
N LEU A 31 -20.37 -23.10 -29.71
CA LEU A 31 -20.09 -23.96 -28.56
C LEU A 31 -21.11 -25.09 -28.45
N THR A 32 -20.67 -26.26 -27.98
CA THR A 32 -21.59 -27.32 -27.58
C THR A 32 -22.40 -26.86 -26.35
N PRO A 33 -23.62 -27.39 -26.11
CA PRO A 33 -24.47 -26.94 -25.01
C PRO A 33 -23.80 -26.97 -23.62
N SER A 34 -22.93 -27.96 -23.38
CA SER A 34 -22.15 -28.06 -22.13
C SER A 34 -21.13 -26.93 -22.01
N LYS A 35 -20.36 -26.66 -23.07
CA LYS A 35 -19.37 -25.57 -23.08
C LYS A 35 -20.03 -24.19 -23.03
N LEU A 36 -21.17 -24.03 -23.68
CA LEU A 36 -21.96 -22.80 -23.65
C LEU A 36 -22.42 -22.48 -22.23
N ARG A 37 -23.04 -23.45 -21.54
CA ARG A 37 -23.45 -23.25 -20.12
C ARG A 37 -22.27 -22.89 -19.23
N LYS A 38 -21.13 -23.57 -19.39
CA LYS A 38 -19.92 -23.29 -18.58
C LYS A 38 -19.32 -21.91 -18.87
N ALA A 39 -19.34 -21.46 -20.13
CA ALA A 39 -18.66 -20.22 -20.52
C ALA A 39 -19.52 -18.98 -20.30
N VAL A 40 -20.81 -19.05 -20.64
CA VAL A 40 -21.69 -17.87 -20.71
C VAL A 40 -23.04 -18.04 -20.03
N GLY A 41 -23.33 -19.22 -19.45
CA GLY A 41 -24.65 -19.52 -18.88
C GLY A 41 -25.03 -18.57 -17.74
N ASP A 42 -24.08 -18.19 -16.90
CA ASP A 42 -24.31 -17.30 -15.75
C ASP A 42 -24.58 -15.83 -16.18
N TRP A 43 -24.38 -15.50 -17.46
CA TRP A 43 -24.57 -14.16 -18.01
C TRP A 43 -25.90 -13.96 -18.74
N PHE A 44 -26.76 -14.98 -18.78
CA PHE A 44 -28.08 -14.83 -19.37
C PHE A 44 -28.99 -13.98 -18.46
N PRO A 45 -29.76 -13.02 -19.03
CA PRO A 45 -30.62 -12.16 -18.23
C PRO A 45 -31.64 -12.97 -17.42
N LEU A 46 -31.72 -12.74 -16.11
CA LEU A 46 -32.76 -13.34 -15.27
C LEU A 46 -34.11 -12.63 -15.46
N PRO A 47 -35.25 -13.32 -15.19
CA PRO A 47 -35.36 -14.74 -14.81
C PRO A 47 -35.38 -15.72 -15.99
N ASP A 48 -35.87 -15.30 -17.17
CA ASP A 48 -36.21 -16.20 -18.29
C ASP A 48 -35.42 -15.90 -19.58
N GLY A 49 -34.32 -15.14 -19.51
CA GLY A 49 -33.47 -14.87 -20.66
C GLY A 49 -32.77 -16.13 -21.15
N ASP A 50 -32.91 -16.42 -22.44
CA ASP A 50 -32.38 -17.62 -23.09
C ASP A 50 -31.14 -17.34 -23.99
N HIS A 51 -30.72 -16.08 -24.06
CA HIS A 51 -29.55 -15.65 -24.81
C HIS A 51 -28.90 -14.40 -24.24
N ALA A 52 -27.62 -14.21 -24.57
CA ALA A 52 -26.88 -12.97 -24.39
C ALA A 52 -26.37 -12.49 -25.75
N ARG A 53 -26.51 -11.19 -26.01
CA ARG A 53 -26.01 -10.55 -27.24
C ARG A 53 -25.11 -9.39 -26.90
N VAL A 54 -23.95 -9.33 -27.56
CA VAL A 54 -23.01 -8.21 -27.46
C VAL A 54 -22.71 -7.69 -28.86
N THR A 55 -22.77 -6.36 -28.99
CA THR A 55 -22.31 -5.63 -30.19
C THR A 55 -21.14 -4.76 -29.79
N LEU A 56 -20.01 -4.94 -30.45
CA LEU A 56 -18.78 -4.19 -30.23
C LEU A 56 -18.41 -3.45 -31.52
N VAL A 57 -18.12 -2.16 -31.40
CA VAL A 57 -17.58 -1.36 -32.50
C VAL A 57 -16.18 -0.94 -32.13
N PHE A 58 -15.20 -1.25 -32.97
CA PHE A 58 -13.78 -1.00 -32.70
C PHE A 58 -13.02 -0.68 -33.98
N GLU A 59 -11.84 -0.07 -33.83
CA GLU A 59 -10.96 0.25 -34.96
C GLU A 59 -9.75 -0.68 -34.97
N ALA A 60 -9.50 -1.31 -36.13
CA ALA A 60 -8.35 -2.18 -36.33
C ALA A 60 -7.93 -2.19 -37.80
N GLY A 61 -6.62 -2.06 -38.04
CA GLY A 61 -6.05 -2.09 -39.39
C GLY A 61 -6.58 -0.98 -40.30
N GLY A 62 -6.92 0.19 -39.75
CA GLY A 62 -7.46 1.33 -40.49
C GLY A 62 -8.95 1.24 -40.84
N HIS A 63 -9.64 0.17 -40.39
CA HIS A 63 -11.07 0.00 -40.60
C HIS A 63 -11.83 0.09 -39.27
N ARG A 64 -13.05 0.62 -39.34
CA ARG A 64 -14.03 0.53 -38.26
C ARG A 64 -14.84 -0.75 -38.44
N TRP A 65 -14.70 -1.66 -37.48
CA TRP A 65 -15.35 -2.95 -37.45
C TRP A 65 -16.57 -2.93 -36.53
N THR A 66 -17.62 -3.64 -36.93
CA THR A 66 -18.75 -4.00 -36.08
C THR A 66 -18.77 -5.51 -35.91
N LEU A 67 -18.62 -5.95 -34.66
CA LEU A 67 -18.75 -7.33 -34.23
C LEU A 67 -20.07 -7.50 -33.49
N GLU A 68 -20.86 -8.48 -33.88
CA GLU A 68 -22.04 -8.92 -33.15
C GLU A 68 -21.88 -10.41 -32.80
N LYS A 69 -22.08 -10.75 -31.54
CA LYS A 69 -22.12 -12.14 -31.07
C LYS A 69 -23.35 -12.37 -30.22
N THR A 70 -24.04 -13.46 -30.51
CA THR A 70 -25.16 -13.98 -29.72
C THR A 70 -24.82 -15.38 -29.24
N TRP A 71 -24.99 -15.64 -27.94
CA TRP A 71 -24.89 -16.97 -27.34
C TRP A 71 -26.24 -17.37 -26.75
N GLY A 72 -26.59 -18.66 -26.85
CA GLY A 72 -27.88 -19.18 -26.40
C GLY A 72 -28.82 -19.42 -27.57
N ALA A 73 -30.11 -19.13 -27.38
CA ALA A 73 -31.09 -19.21 -28.44
C ALA A 73 -30.69 -18.34 -29.64
N GLY A 74 -30.68 -18.93 -30.85
CA GLY A 74 -30.29 -18.22 -32.07
C GLY A 74 -28.81 -17.81 -32.12
N GLY A 75 -27.92 -18.58 -31.47
CA GLY A 75 -26.49 -18.30 -31.42
C GLY A 75 -25.87 -18.03 -32.79
N ALA A 76 -25.22 -16.87 -32.93
CA ALA A 76 -24.71 -16.35 -34.20
C ALA A 76 -23.53 -15.41 -33.98
N SER A 77 -22.63 -15.33 -34.96
CA SER A 77 -21.54 -14.37 -35.00
C SER A 77 -21.60 -13.59 -36.30
N ARG A 78 -21.31 -12.29 -36.27
CA ARG A 78 -21.21 -11.45 -37.47
C ARG A 78 -20.10 -10.43 -37.29
N LEU A 79 -19.20 -10.34 -38.27
CA LEU A 79 -18.14 -9.35 -38.33
C LEU A 79 -18.20 -8.61 -39.67
N GLN A 80 -18.21 -7.29 -39.63
CA GLN A 80 -18.29 -6.45 -40.82
C GLN A 80 -17.48 -5.16 -40.67
N ALA A 81 -17.01 -4.64 -41.80
CA ALA A 81 -16.40 -3.31 -41.91
C ALA A 81 -16.67 -2.78 -43.32
N ASP A 82 -16.62 -1.45 -43.48
CA ASP A 82 -16.83 -0.83 -44.79
C ASP A 82 -15.75 -1.28 -45.78
N GLY A 83 -16.20 -1.69 -46.97
CA GLY A 83 -15.32 -2.22 -48.02
C GLY A 83 -14.81 -3.64 -47.79
N VAL A 84 -15.21 -4.32 -46.71
CA VAL A 84 -14.83 -5.71 -46.41
C VAL A 84 -16.06 -6.62 -46.44
N PRO A 85 -16.00 -7.80 -47.09
CA PRO A 85 -17.10 -8.76 -47.07
C PRO A 85 -17.51 -9.15 -45.64
N VAL A 86 -18.82 -9.21 -45.39
CA VAL A 86 -19.39 -9.63 -44.11
C VAL A 86 -19.06 -11.10 -43.85
N ILE A 87 -18.60 -11.41 -42.64
CA ILE A 87 -18.31 -12.78 -42.18
C ILE A 87 -19.37 -13.17 -41.14
N ALA A 88 -20.09 -14.26 -41.37
CA ALA A 88 -21.11 -14.78 -40.45
C ALA A 88 -20.81 -16.20 -39.91
N ASP A 89 -19.79 -16.87 -40.44
CA ASP A 89 -19.34 -18.15 -39.92
C ASP A 89 -18.56 -17.95 -38.60
N ALA A 90 -18.99 -18.61 -37.52
CA ALA A 90 -18.43 -18.40 -36.19
C ALA A 90 -16.93 -18.71 -36.10
N GLY A 91 -16.46 -19.75 -36.80
CA GLY A 91 -15.04 -20.13 -36.83
C GLY A 91 -14.20 -19.07 -37.54
N ARG A 92 -14.65 -18.63 -38.72
CA ARG A 92 -14.00 -17.57 -39.49
C ARG A 92 -14.04 -16.22 -38.80
N VAL A 93 -15.13 -15.89 -38.09
CA VAL A 93 -15.21 -14.68 -37.27
C VAL A 93 -14.16 -14.73 -36.17
N GLN A 94 -14.03 -15.84 -35.45
CA GLN A 94 -13.04 -15.94 -34.38
C GLN A 94 -11.60 -15.91 -34.92
N GLN A 95 -11.32 -16.58 -36.02
CA GLN A 95 -10.01 -16.51 -36.68
C GLN A 95 -9.68 -15.07 -37.08
N ARG A 96 -10.62 -14.37 -37.72
CA ARG A 96 -10.41 -12.99 -38.14
C ARG A 96 -10.25 -12.04 -36.95
N LEU A 97 -11.00 -12.26 -35.87
CA LEU A 97 -10.80 -11.51 -34.62
C LEU A 97 -9.39 -11.73 -34.07
N ASN A 98 -8.90 -12.97 -34.03
CA ASN A 98 -7.54 -13.25 -33.55
C ASN A 98 -6.46 -12.60 -34.43
N GLU A 99 -6.70 -12.39 -35.72
CA GLU A 99 -5.78 -11.64 -36.60
C GLU A 99 -5.84 -10.11 -36.35
N LEU A 100 -7.04 -9.58 -36.07
CA LEU A 100 -7.24 -8.15 -35.79
C LEU A 100 -6.75 -7.78 -34.39
N LEU A 101 -6.89 -8.72 -33.44
CA LEU A 101 -6.35 -8.64 -32.10
C LEU A 101 -4.86 -8.94 -32.17
N ARG A 102 -4.04 -7.89 -32.13
CA ARG A 102 -2.57 -8.00 -32.15
C ARG A 102 -1.98 -8.80 -30.97
N LEU A 103 -2.80 -9.08 -29.96
CA LEU A 103 -2.41 -9.73 -28.72
C LEU A 103 -3.19 -11.03 -28.54
N ASN A 104 -2.55 -12.02 -27.91
CA ASN A 104 -3.19 -13.30 -27.61
C ASN A 104 -4.20 -13.18 -26.45
N GLU A 105 -5.05 -14.19 -26.28
CA GLU A 105 -6.08 -14.24 -25.24
C GLU A 105 -5.52 -14.06 -23.82
N ALA A 106 -4.39 -14.70 -23.50
CA ALA A 106 -3.77 -14.57 -22.18
C ALA A 106 -3.34 -13.12 -21.88
N THR A 107 -2.79 -12.41 -22.87
CA THR A 107 -2.41 -10.99 -22.73
C THR A 107 -3.64 -10.10 -22.57
N TRP A 108 -4.71 -10.33 -23.33
CA TRP A 108 -5.95 -9.59 -23.16
C TRP A 108 -6.58 -9.82 -21.78
N GLY A 109 -6.50 -11.05 -21.25
CA GLY A 109 -7.05 -11.37 -19.94
C GLY A 109 -6.34 -10.63 -18.83
N GLN A 110 -5.03 -10.44 -19.00
CA GLN A 110 -4.20 -9.67 -18.09
C GLN A 110 -4.38 -8.16 -18.21
N VAL A 111 -4.74 -7.63 -19.38
CA VAL A 111 -4.90 -6.19 -19.62
C VAL A 111 -6.32 -5.69 -19.34
N LEU A 112 -7.36 -6.47 -19.69
CA LEU A 112 -8.77 -6.08 -19.48
C LEU A 112 -9.25 -6.24 -18.04
N PHE A 113 -8.68 -7.21 -17.31
CA PHE A 113 -9.12 -7.56 -15.97
C PHE A 113 -8.12 -7.23 -14.88
N THR A 114 -7.29 -6.20 -15.07
CA THR A 114 -6.41 -5.71 -14.01
C THR A 114 -7.22 -5.17 -12.82
N GLY A 115 -7.60 -6.05 -11.90
CA GLY A 115 -7.94 -5.66 -10.54
C GLY A 115 -6.65 -5.35 -9.76
N GLN A 116 -6.72 -4.45 -8.77
CA GLN A 116 -5.59 -4.09 -7.91
C GLN A 116 -4.86 -5.32 -7.30
N ALA A 117 -5.57 -6.43 -7.06
CA ALA A 117 -5.00 -7.65 -6.49
C ALA A 117 -4.38 -8.62 -7.53
N GLN A 118 -4.77 -8.54 -8.80
CA GLN A 118 -4.33 -9.49 -9.84
C GLN A 118 -3.06 -9.02 -10.57
N LEU A 119 -2.81 -7.71 -10.64
CA LEU A 119 -1.60 -7.13 -11.25
C LEU A 119 -0.29 -7.70 -10.67
N ALA A 120 -0.20 -7.86 -9.34
CA ALA A 120 1.00 -8.38 -8.69
C ALA A 120 1.26 -9.86 -9.02
N GLY A 121 0.19 -10.67 -9.10
CA GLY A 121 0.28 -12.07 -9.51
C GLY A 121 0.60 -12.22 -11.00
N THR A 122 0.05 -11.33 -11.83
CA THR A 122 0.30 -11.26 -13.27
C THR A 122 1.75 -10.93 -13.60
N ILE A 123 2.37 -9.96 -12.91
CA ILE A 123 3.80 -9.64 -13.07
C ILE A 123 4.69 -10.85 -12.75
N SER A 124 4.31 -11.63 -11.73
CA SER A 124 5.04 -12.83 -11.34
C SER A 124 4.89 -13.96 -12.38
N ALA A 125 3.67 -14.22 -12.86
CA ALA A 125 3.40 -15.24 -13.88
C ALA A 125 3.93 -14.88 -15.28
N LEU A 126 4.05 -13.58 -15.59
CA LEU A 126 4.65 -13.08 -16.83
C LEU A 126 6.17 -13.25 -16.86
N ARG A 127 6.83 -13.09 -15.71
CA ARG A 127 8.29 -13.25 -15.58
C ARG A 127 8.75 -14.69 -15.85
N ASP A 128 7.91 -15.67 -15.55
CA ASP A 128 8.24 -17.08 -15.67
C ASP A 128 8.07 -17.64 -17.10
N ASN A 129 7.38 -16.93 -18.01
CA ASN A 129 7.09 -17.36 -19.39
C ASN A 129 7.85 -16.55 -20.47
N GLY A 130 9.11 -16.21 -20.21
CA GLY A 130 9.93 -15.18 -20.89
C GLY A 130 10.15 -15.23 -22.42
N GLY A 131 9.48 -16.11 -23.17
CA GLY A 131 9.66 -16.26 -24.63
C GLY A 131 8.76 -15.41 -25.53
N GLN A 132 7.70 -14.78 -25.02
CA GLN A 132 6.73 -14.00 -25.83
C GLN A 132 6.67 -12.50 -25.47
N LEU A 133 7.63 -12.00 -24.69
CA LEU A 133 7.52 -10.73 -23.94
C LEU A 133 7.96 -9.45 -24.67
N ASP A 134 8.66 -9.53 -25.80
CA ASP A 134 9.22 -8.33 -26.43
C ASP A 134 8.14 -7.33 -26.90
N GLU A 135 6.94 -7.81 -27.25
CA GLU A 135 5.84 -6.96 -27.72
C GLU A 135 5.02 -6.33 -26.58
N VAL A 136 4.87 -7.00 -25.43
CA VAL A 136 4.11 -6.49 -24.28
C VAL A 136 4.87 -5.37 -23.57
N HIS A 137 6.20 -5.50 -23.44
CA HIS A 137 7.04 -4.42 -22.91
C HIS A 137 7.02 -3.17 -23.79
N ALA A 138 6.94 -3.34 -25.12
CA ALA A 138 6.85 -2.22 -26.05
C ALA A 138 5.50 -1.47 -25.92
N LEU A 139 4.40 -2.18 -25.69
CA LEU A 139 3.07 -1.58 -25.46
C LEU A 139 2.96 -0.87 -24.10
N LEU A 140 3.52 -1.45 -23.04
CA LEU A 140 3.57 -0.79 -21.72
C LEU A 140 4.44 0.47 -21.76
N LYS A 141 5.55 0.46 -22.51
CA LYS A 141 6.37 1.66 -22.77
C LYS A 141 5.64 2.71 -23.61
N GLY A 142 4.80 2.30 -24.56
CA GLY A 142 3.98 3.21 -25.38
C GLY A 142 2.81 3.85 -24.62
N ALA A 143 2.18 3.12 -23.70
CA ALA A 143 1.11 3.63 -22.83
C ALA A 143 1.63 4.56 -21.72
N ALA A 144 2.87 4.36 -21.26
CA ALA A 144 3.54 5.22 -20.28
C ALA A 144 3.96 6.60 -20.83
N ALA A 145 3.71 6.90 -22.11
CA ALA A 145 4.04 8.16 -22.76
C ALA A 145 2.85 9.14 -22.85
N VAL A 146 1.78 8.93 -22.07
CA VAL A 146 0.70 9.92 -21.90
C VAL A 146 1.16 11.00 -20.90
N PRO A 147 1.15 12.30 -21.25
CA PRO A 147 1.55 13.35 -20.32
C PRO A 147 0.59 13.40 -19.13
N GLY A 148 1.05 12.95 -17.95
CA GLY A 148 0.28 12.99 -16.71
C GLY A 148 0.30 11.69 -15.89
N ASP A 149 0.65 10.55 -16.49
CA ASP A 149 0.79 9.30 -15.75
C ASP A 149 2.18 9.18 -15.13
N ILE A 150 2.22 8.94 -13.82
CA ILE A 150 3.45 8.50 -13.14
C ILE A 150 3.59 7.01 -13.48
N PRO A 151 4.63 6.59 -14.25
CA PRO A 151 4.87 5.19 -14.54
C PRO A 151 4.81 4.36 -13.26
N ALA A 152 4.15 3.20 -13.29
CA ALA A 152 4.00 2.34 -12.12
C ALA A 152 5.35 2.03 -11.45
N GLU A 153 6.41 1.87 -12.23
CA GLU A 153 7.79 1.71 -11.73
C GLU A 153 8.30 2.94 -10.96
N ARG A 154 7.94 4.15 -11.40
CA ARG A 154 8.28 5.40 -10.69
C ARG A 154 7.44 5.57 -9.42
N LEU A 155 6.17 5.15 -9.44
CA LEU A 155 5.33 5.15 -8.24
C LEU A 155 5.83 4.09 -7.24
N GLN A 156 6.15 2.89 -7.70
CA GLN A 156 6.75 1.82 -6.89
C GLN A 156 8.05 2.30 -6.27
N ALA A 157 8.97 2.86 -7.07
CA ALA A 157 10.23 3.40 -6.57
C ALA A 157 10.02 4.53 -5.55
N ALA A 158 9.06 5.42 -5.79
CA ALA A 158 8.72 6.49 -4.85
C ALA A 158 8.11 5.95 -3.54
N LEU A 159 7.26 4.92 -3.62
CA LEU A 159 6.69 4.26 -2.45
C LEU A 159 7.75 3.48 -1.66
N ASP A 160 8.64 2.77 -2.36
CA ASP A 160 9.76 2.06 -1.73
C ASP A 160 10.73 3.04 -1.06
N GLU A 161 11.01 4.17 -1.70
CA GLU A 161 11.82 5.25 -1.14
C GLU A 161 11.17 5.90 0.10
N GLU A 162 9.86 6.18 0.06
CA GLU A 162 9.13 6.71 1.21
C GLU A 162 9.01 5.66 2.35
N LEU A 163 8.76 4.40 2.02
CA LEU A 163 8.71 3.32 3.00
C LEU A 163 10.06 3.12 3.67
N GLU A 164 11.15 3.10 2.91
CA GLU A 164 12.51 3.03 3.45
C GLU A 164 12.79 4.29 4.29
N GLY A 165 12.49 5.48 3.79
CA GLY A 165 12.68 6.74 4.51
C GLY A 165 11.94 6.82 5.85
N HIS A 166 10.76 6.19 5.95
CA HIS A 166 9.99 6.15 7.19
C HIS A 166 10.36 5.00 8.12
N PHE A 167 10.53 3.79 7.58
CA PHE A 167 10.58 2.54 8.33
C PHE A 167 11.94 1.85 8.33
N SER A 168 12.97 2.40 7.69
CA SER A 168 14.31 1.80 7.75
C SER A 168 14.75 1.63 9.21
N ARG A 169 15.17 0.41 9.56
CA ARG A 169 15.55 -0.02 10.91
C ARG A 169 14.43 -0.04 11.94
N TRP A 170 13.17 -0.04 11.52
CA TRP A 170 12.01 -0.21 12.39
C TRP A 170 11.44 -1.63 12.30
N ASP A 171 11.43 -2.34 13.41
CA ASP A 171 10.75 -3.62 13.55
C ASP A 171 9.28 -3.37 13.90
N ARG A 172 8.38 -3.67 12.95
CA ARG A 172 6.94 -3.42 13.07
C ARG A 172 6.27 -4.33 14.09
N ASP A 173 6.74 -5.56 14.23
CA ASP A 173 6.17 -6.53 15.16
C ASP A 173 6.53 -6.18 16.61
N ARG A 174 7.77 -5.72 16.81
CA ARG A 174 8.28 -5.31 18.13
C ARG A 174 8.00 -3.84 18.46
N ASN A 175 7.44 -3.10 17.50
CA ASN A 175 7.15 -1.67 17.59
C ASN A 175 8.34 -0.86 18.13
N GLY A 176 9.52 -1.10 17.56
CA GLY A 176 10.77 -0.50 18.03
C GLY A 176 11.93 -0.67 17.05
N PRO A 177 13.13 -0.14 17.35
CA PRO A 177 14.28 -0.30 16.48
C PRO A 177 14.68 -1.77 16.28
N GLU A 178 15.05 -2.12 15.06
CA GLU A 178 15.53 -3.46 14.68
C GLU A 178 16.61 -3.97 15.63
N GLY A 179 16.53 -5.26 15.97
CA GLY A 179 17.48 -5.90 16.88
C GLY A 179 17.38 -5.42 18.33
N GLY A 180 16.32 -4.70 18.70
CA GLY A 180 16.11 -4.20 20.06
C GLY A 180 17.12 -3.13 20.49
N ARG A 181 17.64 -2.37 19.54
CA ARG A 181 18.68 -1.37 19.78
C ARG A 181 18.13 -0.10 20.42
N GLY A 182 18.42 0.11 21.70
CA GLY A 182 18.04 1.31 22.45
C GLY A 182 18.97 2.51 22.26
N ILE A 183 18.71 3.61 23.00
CA ILE A 183 19.48 4.86 22.92
C ILE A 183 20.96 4.74 23.35
N THR A 184 21.30 3.70 24.10
CA THR A 184 22.68 3.40 24.54
C THR A 184 23.51 2.67 23.48
N ASN A 185 22.85 2.00 22.54
CA ASN A 185 23.48 1.32 21.41
C ASN A 185 22.65 1.56 20.13
N PRO A 186 22.58 2.79 19.62
CA PRO A 186 21.69 3.13 18.53
C PRO A 186 22.23 2.67 17.18
N TRP A 187 21.33 2.48 16.21
CA TRP A 187 21.72 2.46 14.80
C TRP A 187 22.29 3.83 14.39
N LYS A 188 23.31 3.83 13.54
CA LYS A 188 24.02 5.05 13.11
C LYS A 188 23.76 5.43 11.65
N ASN A 189 23.36 4.47 10.82
CA ASN A 189 23.18 4.63 9.37
C ASN A 189 21.82 4.09 8.96
N LYS A 190 21.25 4.67 7.88
CA LYS A 190 19.92 4.32 7.35
C LYS A 190 18.84 4.37 8.43
N LEU A 191 18.74 5.50 9.12
CA LEU A 191 17.69 5.71 10.12
C LEU A 191 16.42 6.16 9.40
N GLY A 192 15.34 5.40 9.54
CA GLY A 192 14.02 5.87 9.14
C GLY A 192 13.47 6.90 10.14
N ARG A 193 12.59 7.79 9.69
CA ARG A 193 11.95 8.83 10.52
C ARG A 193 11.34 8.27 11.81
N GLN A 194 10.78 7.06 11.76
CA GLN A 194 10.17 6.42 12.94
C GLN A 194 11.21 6.10 14.03
N VAL A 195 12.39 5.59 13.64
CA VAL A 195 13.48 5.28 14.56
C VAL A 195 14.07 6.56 15.16
N GLU A 196 14.23 7.61 14.35
CA GLU A 196 14.73 8.91 14.82
C GLU A 196 13.79 9.54 15.84
N ALA A 197 12.49 9.56 15.56
CA ALA A 197 11.48 10.07 16.47
C ALA A 197 11.47 9.26 17.78
N TRP A 198 11.57 7.93 17.69
CA TRP A 198 11.63 7.05 18.85
C TRP A 198 12.88 7.32 19.71
N TYR A 199 14.06 7.43 19.10
CA TYR A 199 15.28 7.77 19.85
C TYR A 199 15.21 9.17 20.48
N THR A 200 14.58 10.13 19.80
CA THR A 200 14.37 11.48 20.35
C THR A 200 13.48 11.43 21.59
N MET A 201 12.36 10.71 21.51
CA MET A 201 11.46 10.49 22.64
C MET A 201 12.17 9.79 23.80
N GLU A 202 12.91 8.72 23.54
CA GLU A 202 13.60 7.96 24.58
C GLU A 202 14.73 8.76 25.25
N ARG A 203 15.45 9.59 24.49
CA ARG A 203 16.43 10.53 25.08
C ARG A 203 15.75 11.58 25.95
N ALA A 204 14.63 12.15 25.50
CA ALA A 204 13.87 13.11 26.29
C ALA A 204 13.35 12.48 27.60
N ARG A 205 12.88 11.22 27.54
CA ARG A 205 12.49 10.45 28.74
C ARG A 205 13.66 10.22 29.68
N ALA A 206 14.81 9.80 29.16
CA ALA A 206 16.00 9.56 29.96
C ALA A 206 16.49 10.86 30.64
N GLU A 207 16.48 11.98 29.92
CA GLU A 207 16.86 13.28 30.49
C GLU A 207 15.86 13.74 31.55
N HIS A 208 14.56 13.58 31.31
CA HIS A 208 13.54 13.90 32.30
C HIS A 208 13.72 13.09 33.59
N GLN A 209 13.98 11.79 33.49
CA GLN A 209 14.28 10.93 34.63
C GLN A 209 15.55 11.38 35.37
N ARG A 210 16.59 11.77 34.63
CA ARG A 210 17.82 12.30 35.21
C ARG A 210 17.59 13.60 35.99
N VAL A 211 16.79 14.51 35.45
CA VAL A 211 16.45 15.77 36.13
C VAL A 211 15.66 15.50 37.40
N LEU A 212 14.64 14.64 37.35
CA LEU A 212 13.88 14.24 38.53
C LEU A 212 14.77 13.63 39.63
N GLN A 213 15.70 12.76 39.26
CA GLN A 213 16.64 12.18 40.23
C GLN A 213 17.53 13.26 40.85
N TYR A 214 18.03 14.19 40.04
CA TYR A 214 18.84 15.30 40.52
C TYR A 214 18.06 16.22 41.49
N GLU A 215 16.80 16.52 41.19
CA GLU A 215 15.92 17.29 42.09
C GLU A 215 15.73 16.58 43.43
N GLN A 216 15.48 15.26 43.42
CA GLN A 216 15.36 14.46 44.64
C GLN A 216 16.66 14.46 45.47
N ASP A 217 17.81 14.32 44.81
CA ASP A 217 19.11 14.34 45.46
C ASP A 217 19.40 15.73 46.08
N LEU A 218 19.02 16.81 45.38
CA LEU A 218 19.15 18.18 45.89
C LEU A 218 18.29 18.41 47.13
N ASP A 219 17.04 17.94 47.12
CA ASP A 219 16.14 18.01 48.26
C ASP A 219 16.69 17.25 49.48
N ALA A 220 17.25 16.06 49.25
CA ALA A 220 17.90 15.28 50.30
C ALA A 220 19.11 16.00 50.90
N VAL A 221 19.96 16.60 50.07
CA VAL A 221 21.11 17.40 50.53
C VAL A 221 20.64 18.64 51.30
N ASN A 222 19.62 19.35 50.82
CA ASN A 222 19.05 20.52 51.49
C ASN A 222 18.39 20.17 52.83
N ALA A 223 17.75 19.01 52.93
CA ALA A 223 17.26 18.49 54.21
C ALA A 223 18.43 18.25 55.18
N ARG A 224 19.51 17.64 54.71
CA ARG A 224 20.69 17.39 55.54
C ARG A 224 21.39 18.66 56.01
N ILE A 225 21.50 19.69 55.15
CA ILE A 225 22.03 21.00 55.53
C ILE A 225 21.17 21.64 56.61
N ARG A 226 19.84 21.57 56.50
CA ARG A 226 18.92 22.09 57.53
C ARG A 226 19.12 21.39 58.86
N GLU A 227 19.13 20.06 58.88
CA GLU A 227 19.40 19.28 60.10
C GLU A 227 20.73 19.67 60.77
N LEU A 228 21.81 19.77 59.98
CA LEU A 228 23.12 20.15 60.50
C LEU A 228 23.15 21.60 61.01
N THR A 229 22.45 22.51 60.33
CA THR A 229 22.37 23.92 60.74
C THR A 229 21.60 24.05 62.06
N GLU A 230 20.50 23.32 62.23
CA GLU A 230 19.75 23.26 63.48
C GLU A 230 20.61 22.67 64.62
N ALA A 231 21.34 21.59 64.35
CA ALA A 231 22.26 21.01 65.34
C ALA A 231 23.38 22.00 65.74
N MET A 232 23.99 22.68 64.77
CA MET A 232 25.01 23.70 65.04
C MET A 232 24.46 24.88 65.85
N ALA A 233 23.23 25.30 65.59
CA ALA A 233 22.57 26.36 66.36
C ALA A 233 22.31 25.91 67.81
N ALA A 234 21.87 24.66 68.02
CA ALA A 234 21.70 24.08 69.35
C ALA A 234 23.02 23.98 70.11
N ASP A 235 24.09 23.50 69.47
CA ASP A 235 25.43 23.42 70.05
C ASP A 235 25.98 24.81 70.40
N ALA A 236 25.77 25.79 69.53
CA ALA A 236 26.17 27.18 69.78
C ALA A 236 25.43 27.77 71.00
N ALA A 237 24.11 27.52 71.12
CA ALA A 237 23.33 27.94 72.27
C ALA A 237 23.83 27.28 73.57
N PHE A 238 24.09 25.97 73.54
CA PHE A 238 24.66 25.23 74.68
C PHE A 238 26.02 25.79 75.12
N VAL A 239 26.92 26.08 74.17
CA VAL A 239 28.23 26.67 74.48
C VAL A 239 28.08 28.08 75.09
N GLN A 240 27.14 28.91 74.60
CA GLN A 240 26.90 30.24 75.15
C GLN A 240 26.34 30.16 76.58
N GLU A 241 25.37 29.29 76.83
CA GLU A 241 24.82 29.06 78.18
C GLU A 241 25.90 28.56 79.13
N GLY A 242 26.71 27.58 78.71
CA GLY A 242 27.83 27.05 79.50
C GLY A 242 28.91 28.09 79.80
N LYS A 243 29.24 28.98 78.84
CA LYS A 243 30.15 30.12 79.07
C LYS A 243 29.55 31.11 80.08
N GLY A 244 28.26 31.41 79.99
CA GLY A 244 27.56 32.27 80.95
C GLY A 244 27.60 31.71 82.37
N LEU A 245 27.34 30.41 82.53
CA LEU A 245 27.42 29.71 83.83
C LEU A 245 28.85 29.73 84.40
N ARG A 246 29.87 29.47 83.57
CA ARG A 246 31.28 29.51 83.98
C ARG A 246 31.71 30.90 84.44
N GLN A 247 31.32 31.95 83.72
CA GLN A 247 31.60 33.34 84.11
C GLN A 247 30.85 33.72 85.40
N GLY A 248 29.62 33.23 85.58
CA GLY A 248 28.85 33.42 86.82
C GLY A 248 29.46 32.73 88.04
N LEU A 249 30.06 31.55 87.86
CA LEU A 249 30.78 30.83 88.93
C LEU A 249 32.13 31.49 89.26
N GLY A 250 32.88 31.96 88.26
CA GLY A 250 34.13 32.70 88.47
C GLY A 250 33.94 33.96 89.33
N ARG A 251 32.88 34.73 89.08
CA ARG A 251 32.55 35.92 89.88
C ARG A 251 32.12 35.62 91.33
N ARG A 252 31.71 34.39 91.64
CA ARG A 252 31.35 33.96 93.00
C ARG A 252 32.53 33.35 93.77
N GLY A 253 33.61 32.98 93.08
CA GLY A 253 34.85 32.47 93.70
C GLY A 253 35.88 33.56 94.02
N GLU A 254 35.64 34.81 93.62
CA GLU A 254 36.50 35.98 93.90
C GLU A 254 35.95 36.86 95.05
N LEU A 255 34.93 36.39 95.78
CA LEU A 255 34.41 36.96 97.04
C LEU A 255 34.85 36.07 98.21
#